data_AF-A0A7J4JY10-F1
#
_entry.id   AF-A0A7J4JY10-F1
#
_cell.length_a   1.000
_cell.length_b   1.000
_cell.length_c   1.000
_cell.angle_alpha   90.00
_cell.angle_beta   90.00
_cell.angle_gamma   90.00
#
_symmetry.space_group_name_H-M   'P 1'
#
loop_
_entity.id
_entity.type
_entity.pdbx_description
1 polymer ?
#
loop_
_entity_poly.entity_id
_entity_poly.type
_entity_poly.pdbx_seq_one_letter_code
_entity_poly.pdbx_strand_id
1 'polypeptide(L)'
;MLSAIRKTGKSKSQVSAPIELFVAVIILALTLSIGWSVINTTSQAKCEAKLKTQTQNLKNAMLDVALGSSGTSRTVYFQFPSCGSQQTIGLQFVLYQKPEYCRLCTGTYGYCWQVVPIAKDPASPGKFVQISNAISCVNMAGDIQISRDAADAQCVELSSKPCLNENNCNAADYGISREVLDNSRWSTLSGERSSAFDIVLTKKTVLGTNGEEQGSIEVCAKKKTG
;
A
#
# COMPACT_ATOMS: atom_id res chain seq x y z
N MET A 1 -42.68 55.55 -66.28
CA MET A 1 -42.83 56.01 -64.87
C MET A 1 -43.08 54.79 -64.01
N LEU A 2 -42.35 54.42 -62.97
CA LEU A 2 -41.20 55.00 -62.28
C LEU A 2 -40.57 53.87 -61.44
N SER A 3 -39.24 53.77 -61.53
CA SER A 3 -38.25 53.21 -60.59
C SER A 3 -38.54 52.01 -59.68
N ALA A 4 -37.70 50.99 -59.88
CA ALA A 4 -37.16 50.16 -58.81
C ALA A 4 -36.42 50.98 -57.74
N ILE A 5 -36.61 50.65 -56.46
CA ILE A 5 -35.64 50.93 -55.39
C ILE A 5 -35.56 49.72 -54.46
N ARG A 6 -34.48 48.95 -54.60
CA ARG A 6 -33.90 48.12 -53.54
C ARG A 6 -33.34 49.07 -52.47
N LYS A 7 -33.70 48.88 -51.21
CA LYS A 7 -32.87 49.33 -50.07
C LYS A 7 -32.62 48.16 -49.12
N THR A 8 -31.41 47.64 -49.23
CA THR A 8 -30.70 46.90 -48.20
C THR A 8 -30.56 47.73 -46.93
N GLY A 9 -31.00 47.20 -45.79
CA GLY A 9 -30.70 47.73 -44.46
C GLY A 9 -30.11 46.62 -43.59
N LYS A 10 -28.79 46.43 -43.69
CA LYS A 10 -27.97 45.67 -42.74
C LYS A 10 -28.10 46.35 -41.36
N SER A 11 -28.60 45.65 -40.35
CA SER A 11 -28.11 45.83 -38.99
C SER A 11 -27.12 44.71 -38.70
N LYS A 12 -25.84 45.05 -38.80
CA LYS A 12 -24.76 44.26 -38.21
C LYS A 12 -24.95 44.30 -36.70
N SER A 13 -25.42 43.21 -36.10
CA SER A 13 -25.23 42.95 -34.68
C SER A 13 -24.84 41.48 -34.50
N GLN A 14 -23.71 41.11 -35.11
CA GLN A 14 -22.96 39.91 -34.77
C GLN A 14 -21.66 40.37 -34.11
N VAL A 15 -21.73 40.81 -32.86
CA VAL A 15 -20.54 40.93 -32.00
C VAL A 15 -20.92 40.60 -30.55
N SER A 16 -21.41 39.39 -30.30
CA SER A 16 -21.41 38.80 -28.95
C SER A 16 -21.30 37.26 -28.93
N ALA A 17 -21.20 36.60 -30.09
CA ALA A 17 -21.11 35.14 -30.15
C ALA A 17 -19.71 34.54 -29.79
N PRO A 18 -18.55 35.18 -30.10
CA PRO A 18 -17.26 34.54 -29.83
C PRO A 18 -16.90 34.53 -28.35
N ILE A 19 -17.09 35.66 -27.65
CA ILE A 19 -16.66 35.83 -26.25
C ILE A 19 -17.47 34.91 -25.31
N GLU A 20 -18.77 34.80 -25.54
CA GLU A 20 -19.66 33.93 -24.75
C GLU A 20 -19.29 32.45 -24.93
N LEU A 21 -18.93 32.04 -26.16
CA LEU A 21 -18.41 30.70 -26.44
C LEU A 21 -17.07 30.45 -25.71
N PHE A 22 -16.14 31.41 -25.72
CA PHE A 22 -14.87 31.28 -25.00
C PHE A 22 -15.06 31.18 -23.48
N VAL A 23 -15.96 31.98 -22.90
CA VAL A 23 -16.28 31.92 -21.47
C VAL A 23 -16.91 30.58 -21.11
N ALA A 24 -17.84 30.07 -21.93
CA ALA A 24 -18.43 28.75 -21.73
C ALA A 24 -17.37 27.63 -21.79
N VAL A 25 -16.44 27.68 -22.74
CA VAL A 25 -15.35 26.70 -22.85
C VAL A 25 -14.39 26.76 -21.66
N ILE A 26 -14.06 27.96 -21.17
CA ILE A 26 -13.19 28.14 -20.00
C ILE A 26 -13.89 27.60 -18.74
N ILE A 27 -15.17 27.91 -18.53
CA ILE A 27 -15.95 27.39 -17.39
C ILE A 27 -16.07 25.87 -17.45
N LEU A 28 -16.29 25.31 -18.65
CA LEU A 28 -16.40 23.87 -18.83
C LEU A 28 -15.04 23.16 -18.61
N ALA A 29 -13.94 23.75 -19.06
CA ALA A 29 -12.60 23.23 -18.77
C ALA A 29 -12.25 23.29 -17.27
N LEU A 30 -12.61 24.39 -16.59
CA LEU A 30 -12.40 24.54 -15.15
C LEU A 30 -13.23 23.52 -14.35
N THR A 31 -14.51 23.33 -14.68
CA THR A 31 -15.38 22.35 -13.99
C THR A 31 -14.91 20.91 -14.21
N LEU A 32 -14.44 20.56 -15.42
CA LEU A 32 -13.84 19.26 -15.69
C LEU A 32 -12.54 19.03 -14.92
N SER A 33 -11.69 20.05 -14.80
CA SER A 33 -10.44 19.95 -14.04
C SER A 33 -10.68 19.73 -12.53
N ILE A 34 -11.67 20.43 -11.96
CA ILE A 34 -12.09 20.26 -10.57
C ILE A 34 -12.73 18.89 -10.37
N GLY A 35 -13.60 18.47 -11.29
CA GLY A 35 -14.24 17.15 -11.27
C GLY A 35 -13.23 16.01 -11.27
N TRP A 36 -12.18 16.08 -12.10
CA TRP A 36 -11.11 15.08 -12.14
C TRP A 36 -10.31 15.02 -10.84
N SER A 37 -10.01 16.18 -10.23
CA SER A 37 -9.30 16.25 -8.96
C SER A 37 -10.10 15.61 -7.82
N VAL A 38 -11.40 15.86 -7.74
CA VAL A 38 -12.29 15.27 -6.71
C VAL A 38 -12.43 13.75 -6.92
N ILE A 39 -12.56 13.29 -8.17
CA ILE A 39 -12.67 11.86 -8.48
C ILE A 39 -11.36 11.13 -8.12
N ASN A 40 -10.20 11.70 -8.48
CA ASN A 40 -8.90 11.07 -8.21
C ASN A 40 -8.60 11.00 -6.71
N THR A 41 -8.85 12.07 -5.95
CA THR A 41 -8.70 12.08 -4.48
C THR A 41 -9.65 11.09 -3.81
N THR A 42 -10.90 11.00 -4.26
CA THR A 42 -11.88 10.04 -3.75
C THR A 42 -11.47 8.58 -4.06
N SER A 43 -10.96 8.33 -5.27
CA SER A 43 -10.51 7.00 -5.68
C SER A 43 -9.30 6.54 -4.87
N GLN A 44 -8.32 7.43 -4.67
CA GLN A 44 -7.16 7.16 -3.82
C GLN A 44 -7.56 6.87 -2.37
N ALA A 45 -8.42 7.69 -1.77
CA ALA A 45 -8.89 7.48 -0.40
C ALA A 45 -9.63 6.14 -0.24
N LYS A 46 -10.48 5.76 -1.21
CA LYS A 46 -11.16 4.45 -1.22
C LYS A 46 -10.17 3.29 -1.32
N CYS A 47 -9.12 3.44 -2.14
CA CYS A 47 -8.07 2.43 -2.28
C CYS A 47 -7.27 2.26 -0.98
N GLU A 48 -6.83 3.36 -0.37
CA GLU A 48 -6.12 3.34 0.91
C GLU A 48 -7.00 2.76 2.04
N ALA A 49 -8.29 3.06 2.06
CA ALA A 49 -9.24 2.46 2.99
C ALA A 49 -9.36 0.94 2.78
N LYS A 50 -9.41 0.45 1.53
CA LYS A 50 -9.42 -0.98 1.23
C LYS A 50 -8.13 -1.66 1.70
N LEU A 51 -6.98 -1.06 1.42
CA LEU A 51 -5.69 -1.54 1.92
C LEU A 51 -5.66 -1.60 3.44
N LYS A 52 -6.13 -0.54 4.12
CA LYS A 52 -6.24 -0.50 5.58
C LYS A 52 -7.10 -1.64 6.11
N THR A 53 -8.26 -1.89 5.51
CA THR A 53 -9.11 -3.03 5.90
C THR A 53 -8.38 -4.36 5.72
N GLN A 54 -7.66 -4.55 4.61
CA GLN A 54 -6.89 -5.78 4.37
C GLN A 54 -5.73 -5.96 5.36
N THR A 55 -4.98 -4.91 5.67
CA THR A 55 -3.90 -4.98 6.67
C THR A 55 -4.44 -5.17 8.08
N GLN A 56 -5.62 -4.63 8.41
CA GLN A 56 -6.30 -4.87 9.68
C GLN A 56 -6.78 -6.32 9.80
N ASN A 57 -7.35 -6.90 8.74
CA ASN A 57 -7.74 -8.30 8.70
C ASN A 57 -6.52 -9.22 8.88
N LEU A 58 -5.42 -8.89 8.20
CA LEU A 58 -4.16 -9.64 8.34
C LEU A 58 -3.58 -9.51 9.75
N LYS A 59 -3.57 -8.30 10.31
CA LYS A 59 -3.16 -8.03 11.70
C LYS A 59 -3.97 -8.86 12.70
N ASN A 60 -5.30 -8.91 12.56
CA ASN A 60 -6.15 -9.71 13.43
C ASN A 60 -5.85 -11.20 13.28
N ALA A 61 -5.67 -11.71 12.06
CA ALA A 61 -5.30 -13.10 11.84
C ALA A 61 -3.91 -13.44 12.40
N MET A 62 -2.93 -12.54 12.31
CA MET A 62 -1.63 -12.69 12.94
C MET A 62 -1.75 -12.76 14.45
N LEU A 63 -2.58 -11.90 15.06
CA LEU A 63 -2.83 -11.92 16.50
C LEU A 63 -3.51 -13.22 16.94
N ASP A 64 -4.54 -13.67 16.23
CA ASP A 64 -5.24 -14.93 16.50
C ASP A 64 -4.28 -16.12 16.43
N VAL A 65 -3.43 -16.16 15.40
CA VAL A 65 -2.41 -17.21 15.23
C VAL A 65 -1.36 -17.11 16.32
N ALA A 66 -0.89 -15.91 16.67
CA ALA A 66 0.09 -15.70 17.74
C ALA A 66 -0.41 -16.21 19.10
N LEU A 67 -1.69 -15.96 19.42
CA LEU A 67 -2.31 -16.35 20.69
C LEU A 67 -2.82 -17.80 20.70
N GLY A 68 -3.00 -18.44 19.54
CA GLY A 68 -3.46 -19.81 19.42
C GLY A 68 -2.45 -20.87 19.91
N SER A 69 -2.83 -22.14 19.87
CA SER A 69 -1.91 -23.27 20.09
C SER A 69 -1.06 -23.55 18.85
N SER A 70 0.05 -24.29 19.00
CA SER A 70 0.87 -24.73 17.86
C SER A 70 0.02 -25.49 16.84
N GLY A 71 0.19 -25.18 15.55
CA GLY A 71 -0.67 -25.69 14.46
C GLY A 71 -1.92 -24.85 14.17
N THR A 72 -2.25 -23.85 14.98
CA THR A 72 -3.32 -22.89 14.65
C THR A 72 -3.01 -22.19 13.34
N SER A 73 -3.97 -22.18 12.42
CA SER A 73 -3.81 -21.58 11.10
C SER A 73 -4.98 -20.66 10.72
N ARG A 74 -4.65 -19.59 9.99
CA ARG A 74 -5.60 -18.63 9.42
C ARG A 74 -5.19 -18.27 7.99
N THR A 75 -6.18 -18.21 7.10
CA THR A 75 -5.98 -17.76 5.71
C THR A 75 -6.60 -16.40 5.51
N VAL A 76 -5.84 -15.46 4.98
CA VAL A 76 -6.28 -14.10 4.67
C VAL A 76 -6.02 -13.80 3.21
N TYR A 77 -7.07 -13.37 2.51
CA TYR A 77 -6.93 -12.85 1.16
C TYR A 77 -6.38 -11.41 1.21
N PHE A 78 -5.31 -11.17 0.45
CA PHE A 78 -4.67 -9.86 0.33
C PHE A 78 -4.52 -9.48 -1.14
N GLN A 79 -4.82 -8.23 -1.47
CA GLN A 79 -4.69 -7.69 -2.82
C GLN A 79 -3.80 -6.44 -2.80
N PHE A 80 -2.97 -6.28 -3.81
CA PHE A 80 -2.16 -5.10 -4.07
C PHE A 80 -2.86 -4.21 -5.11
N PRO A 81 -3.77 -3.30 -4.69
CA PRO A 81 -4.40 -2.35 -5.60
C PRO A 81 -3.43 -1.21 -5.98
N SER A 82 -3.80 -0.49 -7.04
CA SER A 82 -3.19 0.80 -7.38
C SER A 82 -4.03 1.93 -6.77
N CYS A 83 -3.40 2.77 -5.94
CA CYS A 83 -4.04 3.92 -5.30
C CYS A 83 -3.59 5.20 -6.02
N GLY A 84 -4.35 5.61 -7.04
CA GLY A 84 -3.94 6.72 -7.91
C GLY A 84 -2.65 6.38 -8.68
N SER A 85 -1.62 7.22 -8.52
CA SER A 85 -0.29 7.01 -9.12
C SER A 85 0.61 6.03 -8.36
N GLN A 86 0.20 5.59 -7.16
CA GLN A 86 0.96 4.67 -6.33
C GLN A 86 0.49 3.24 -6.58
N GLN A 87 1.34 2.44 -7.22
CA GLN A 87 1.10 1.01 -7.35
C GLN A 87 1.64 0.29 -6.11
N THR A 88 0.76 -0.34 -5.33
CA THR A 88 1.19 -1.24 -4.25
C THR A 88 1.87 -2.45 -4.87
N ILE A 89 3.04 -2.81 -4.35
CA ILE A 89 3.90 -3.86 -4.94
C ILE A 89 4.48 -4.79 -3.89
N GLY A 90 4.08 -4.67 -2.63
CA GLY A 90 4.55 -5.56 -1.59
C GLY A 90 3.94 -5.28 -0.24
N LEU A 91 4.26 -6.18 0.68
CA LEU A 91 3.83 -6.14 2.07
C LEU A 91 5.00 -6.48 2.96
N GLN A 92 5.27 -5.67 3.96
CA GLN A 92 6.32 -5.88 4.94
C GLN A 92 5.70 -6.23 6.29
N PHE A 93 6.23 -7.28 6.92
CA PHE A 93 6.03 -7.56 8.33
C PHE A 93 7.28 -7.10 9.07
N VAL A 94 7.13 -6.13 9.95
CA VAL A 94 8.27 -5.43 10.56
C VAL A 94 8.15 -5.45 12.06
N LEU A 95 9.18 -5.89 12.75
CA LEU A 95 9.36 -5.60 14.17
C LEU A 95 10.31 -4.43 14.30
N TYR A 96 9.86 -3.35 14.92
CA TYR A 96 10.74 -2.31 15.41
C TYR A 96 11.07 -2.57 16.88
N GLN A 97 12.36 -2.60 17.20
CA GLN A 97 12.86 -2.83 18.57
C GLN A 97 12.99 -1.54 19.38
N LYS A 98 12.85 -0.37 18.74
CA LYS A 98 12.86 0.93 19.40
C LYS A 98 11.46 1.57 19.36
N PRO A 99 11.00 2.17 20.47
CA PRO A 99 9.67 2.76 20.56
C PRO A 99 9.51 4.01 19.66
N GLU A 100 10.60 4.70 19.33
CA GLU A 100 10.58 5.88 18.46
C GLU A 100 10.10 5.57 17.03
N TYR A 101 10.27 4.33 16.56
CA TYR A 101 9.76 3.86 15.27
C TYR A 101 8.32 3.35 15.36
N CYS A 102 7.78 3.23 16.57
CA CYS A 102 6.42 2.78 16.86
C CYS A 102 5.41 3.91 16.95
N ARG A 103 5.71 5.12 16.45
CA ARG A 103 4.84 6.31 16.55
C ARG A 103 3.41 6.10 16.00
N LEU A 104 3.24 5.20 15.04
CA LEU A 104 1.94 4.86 14.46
C LEU A 104 1.16 3.83 15.29
N CYS A 105 1.81 3.22 16.28
CA CYS A 105 1.25 2.21 17.17
C CYS A 105 1.06 2.79 18.56
N THR A 106 -0.19 3.05 18.95
CA THR A 106 -0.51 3.47 20.30
C THR A 106 -0.43 2.28 21.26
N GLY A 107 0.20 2.46 22.43
CA GLY A 107 0.18 1.47 23.52
C GLY A 107 1.28 0.40 23.51
N THR A 108 2.32 0.53 22.68
CA THR A 108 3.43 -0.42 22.67
C THR A 108 4.58 0.03 23.57
N TYR A 109 5.02 -0.81 24.51
CA TYR A 109 6.14 -0.56 25.41
C TYR A 109 7.35 -1.39 24.96
N GLY A 110 8.40 -0.72 24.48
CA GLY A 110 9.67 -1.34 24.09
C GLY A 110 9.79 -1.65 22.59
N TYR A 111 8.83 -2.36 22.00
CA TYR A 111 8.87 -2.76 20.58
C TYR A 111 7.46 -2.75 19.95
N CYS A 112 7.36 -2.81 18.62
CA CYS A 112 6.08 -2.98 17.93
C CYS A 112 6.20 -3.78 16.63
N TRP A 113 5.21 -4.64 16.40
CA TRP A 113 5.02 -5.28 15.12
C TRP A 113 4.11 -4.43 14.22
N GLN A 114 4.46 -4.31 12.94
CA GLN A 114 3.68 -3.59 11.94
C GLN A 114 3.54 -4.41 10.66
N VAL A 115 2.36 -4.32 10.05
CA VAL A 115 2.07 -4.74 8.68
C VAL A 115 2.06 -3.48 7.81
N VAL A 116 3.03 -3.35 6.93
CA VAL A 116 3.30 -2.14 6.15
C VAL A 116 3.18 -2.44 4.66
N PRO A 117 2.13 -1.96 3.99
CA PRO A 117 2.05 -2.04 2.53
C PRO A 117 3.00 -1.02 1.90
N ILE A 118 3.71 -1.46 0.84
CA ILE A 118 4.69 -0.64 0.12
C ILE A 118 4.30 -0.44 -1.34
N ALA A 119 4.56 0.76 -1.85
CA ALA A 119 4.33 1.14 -3.23
C ALA A 119 5.62 1.62 -3.91
N LYS A 120 5.64 1.61 -5.24
CA LYS A 120 6.68 2.31 -6.01
C LYS A 120 6.52 3.81 -5.85
N ASP A 121 7.63 4.50 -5.60
CA ASP A 121 7.64 5.96 -5.62
C ASP A 121 7.43 6.45 -7.07
N PRO A 122 6.36 7.20 -7.38
CA PRO A 122 6.15 7.74 -8.71
C PRO A 122 7.22 8.78 -9.10
N ALA A 123 7.87 9.43 -8.14
CA ALA A 123 8.90 10.44 -8.40
C ALA A 123 10.29 9.85 -8.65
N SER A 124 10.57 8.66 -8.10
CA SER A 124 11.89 8.03 -8.16
C SER A 124 11.78 6.55 -8.54
N PRO A 125 11.95 6.19 -9.82
CA PRO A 125 11.92 4.80 -10.27
C PRO A 125 12.95 3.96 -9.50
N GLY A 126 12.48 2.96 -8.75
CA GLY A 126 13.31 2.08 -7.93
C GLY A 126 13.26 2.38 -6.43
N LYS A 127 12.74 3.54 -6.00
CA LYS A 127 12.44 3.79 -4.58
C LYS A 127 11.07 3.22 -4.23
N PHE A 128 10.94 2.83 -2.97
CA PHE A 128 9.70 2.32 -2.40
C PHE A 128 9.28 3.20 -1.25
N VAL A 129 7.97 3.47 -1.17
CA VAL A 129 7.38 4.30 -0.12
C VAL A 129 6.33 3.49 0.64
N GLN A 130 6.24 3.73 1.94
CA GLN A 130 5.21 3.14 2.78
C GLN A 130 3.88 3.86 2.54
N ILE A 131 2.79 3.11 2.45
CA ILE A 131 1.44 3.68 2.42
C ILE A 131 0.99 3.86 3.88
N SER A 132 1.40 4.97 4.50
CA SER A 132 1.28 5.22 5.94
C SER A 132 -0.15 5.04 6.48
N ASN A 133 -1.17 5.47 5.72
CA ASN A 133 -2.57 5.39 6.11
C ASN A 133 -3.12 3.97 6.20
N ALA A 134 -2.41 3.00 5.63
CA ALA A 134 -2.77 1.58 5.62
C ALA A 134 -1.88 0.71 6.52
N ILE A 135 -0.99 1.32 7.33
CA ILE A 135 -0.17 0.59 8.31
C ILE A 135 -1.06 0.04 9.44
N SER A 136 -0.84 -1.21 9.82
CA SER A 136 -1.55 -1.86 10.91
C SER A 136 -0.58 -2.42 11.95
N CYS A 137 -0.76 -2.03 13.21
CA CYS A 137 0.09 -2.45 14.33
C CYS A 137 -0.41 -3.74 14.95
N VAL A 138 0.44 -4.77 15.05
CA VAL A 138 0.10 -6.06 15.64
C VAL A 138 0.58 -6.07 17.10
N ASN A 139 -0.34 -6.27 18.05
CA ASN A 139 0.01 -6.37 19.46
C ASN A 139 0.36 -7.81 19.84
N MET A 140 1.53 -8.27 19.40
CA MET A 140 2.03 -9.61 19.70
C MET A 140 3.43 -9.55 20.29
N ALA A 141 3.88 -10.65 20.92
CA ALA A 141 5.15 -10.68 21.62
C ALA A 141 6.35 -10.44 20.67
N GLY A 142 7.35 -9.73 21.17
CA GLY A 142 8.50 -9.27 20.38
C GLY A 142 9.50 -10.37 20.07
N ASP A 143 9.43 -11.49 20.78
CA ASP A 143 10.20 -12.71 20.57
C ASP A 143 9.61 -13.61 19.48
N ILE A 144 8.34 -13.44 19.11
CA ILE A 144 7.70 -14.17 18.01
C ILE A 144 8.50 -13.94 16.72
N GLN A 145 8.83 -15.02 16.02
CA GLN A 145 9.52 -14.94 14.72
C GLN A 145 8.51 -15.02 13.58
N ILE A 146 8.82 -14.38 12.44
CA ILE A 146 8.05 -14.52 11.21
C ILE A 146 8.98 -15.15 10.17
N SER A 147 8.64 -16.36 9.74
CA SER A 147 9.42 -17.10 8.75
C SER A 147 8.53 -17.54 7.59
N ARG A 148 9.16 -17.89 6.46
CA ARG A 148 8.48 -18.57 5.36
C ARG A 148 8.14 -19.99 5.77
N ASP A 149 6.99 -20.50 5.33
CA ASP A 149 6.76 -21.95 5.27
C ASP A 149 7.64 -22.57 4.16
N ALA A 150 8.70 -23.26 4.57
CA ALA A 150 9.65 -23.91 3.66
C ALA A 150 9.17 -25.29 3.19
N ALA A 151 8.17 -25.88 3.84
CA ALA A 151 7.66 -27.21 3.49
C ALA A 151 6.79 -27.18 2.24
N ASP A 152 6.12 -26.05 1.98
CA ASP A 152 5.27 -25.87 0.79
C ASP A 152 5.99 -25.07 -0.31
N ALA A 153 6.32 -25.76 -1.40
CA ALA A 153 7.01 -25.21 -2.56
C ALA A 153 6.19 -24.13 -3.31
N GLN A 154 4.88 -24.04 -3.07
CA GLN A 154 4.01 -23.04 -3.68
C GLN A 154 4.05 -21.68 -2.96
N CYS A 155 4.65 -21.62 -1.77
CA CYS A 155 4.76 -20.38 -1.01
C CYS A 155 5.78 -19.44 -1.65
N VAL A 156 5.36 -18.20 -1.87
CA VAL A 156 6.27 -17.12 -2.28
C VAL A 156 7.28 -16.84 -1.17
N GLU A 157 8.53 -16.61 -1.58
CA GLU A 157 9.63 -16.31 -0.69
C GLU A 157 9.44 -14.96 0.02
N LEU A 158 9.83 -14.91 1.29
CA LEU A 158 9.89 -13.68 2.08
C LEU A 158 11.34 -13.21 2.16
N SER A 159 11.58 -11.97 1.79
CA SER A 159 12.88 -11.32 1.93
C SER A 159 13.09 -10.87 3.37
N SER A 160 14.28 -11.11 3.94
CA SER A 160 14.66 -10.58 5.26
C SER A 160 15.06 -9.10 5.23
N LYS A 161 14.97 -8.46 4.06
CA LYS A 161 15.29 -7.06 3.82
C LYS A 161 14.01 -6.26 3.53
N PRO A 162 13.97 -4.96 3.82
CA PRO A 162 12.82 -4.11 3.48
C PRO A 162 12.63 -3.95 1.97
N CYS A 163 13.70 -4.08 1.19
CA CYS A 163 13.64 -3.96 -0.27
C CYS A 163 13.16 -5.26 -0.94
N LEU A 164 12.48 -5.10 -2.08
CA LEU A 164 12.05 -6.22 -2.92
C LEU A 164 13.19 -6.85 -3.74
N ASN A 165 14.27 -6.11 -3.98
CA ASN A 165 15.48 -6.61 -4.63
C ASN A 165 16.73 -6.02 -3.96
N GLU A 166 17.86 -6.71 -4.01
CA GLU A 166 19.08 -6.31 -3.28
C GLU A 166 19.70 -5.01 -3.82
N ASN A 167 19.58 -4.79 -5.13
CA ASN A 167 20.03 -3.56 -5.79
C ASN A 167 19.28 -2.34 -5.23
N ASN A 168 18.01 -2.52 -4.86
CA ASN A 168 17.20 -1.48 -4.24
C ASN A 168 17.31 -1.43 -2.70
N CYS A 169 18.32 -2.03 -2.09
CA CYS A 169 18.63 -1.81 -0.67
C CYS A 169 19.85 -0.90 -0.46
N ASN A 170 20.65 -0.65 -1.50
CA ASN A 170 21.96 0.01 -1.37
C ASN A 170 22.01 1.49 -1.82
N ALA A 171 21.04 2.00 -2.57
CA ALA A 171 20.87 3.45 -2.72
C ALA A 171 20.55 4.10 -1.36
N ALA A 172 21.24 5.20 -1.06
CA ALA A 172 21.19 5.92 0.21
C ALA A 172 19.82 6.55 0.59
N ASP A 173 18.77 6.22 -0.15
CA ASP A 173 17.57 7.03 -0.33
C ASP A 173 16.24 6.25 -0.14
N TYR A 174 16.28 4.99 0.31
CA TYR A 174 15.07 4.17 0.52
C TYR A 174 14.26 4.56 1.76
N GLY A 175 14.16 5.84 2.11
CA GLY A 175 13.28 6.34 3.17
C GLY A 175 13.45 5.75 4.58
N ILE A 176 14.33 4.77 4.78
CA ILE A 176 14.56 4.02 6.02
C ILE A 176 16.03 4.24 6.37
N SER A 177 16.29 4.87 7.52
CA SER A 177 17.65 5.12 7.98
C SER A 177 18.35 3.81 8.34
N ARG A 178 19.69 3.79 8.26
CA ARG A 178 20.49 2.63 8.67
C ARG A 178 20.23 2.23 10.13
N GLU A 179 20.01 3.23 10.98
CA GLU A 179 19.65 3.01 12.38
C GLU A 179 18.33 2.24 12.53
N VAL A 180 17.33 2.51 11.69
CA VAL A 180 16.09 1.73 11.68
C VAL A 180 16.40 0.30 11.26
N LEU A 181 17.16 0.08 10.19
CA LEU A 181 17.51 -1.25 9.68
C LEU A 181 18.18 -2.12 10.75
N ASP A 182 19.18 -1.57 11.45
CA ASP A 182 19.94 -2.30 12.47
C ASP A 182 19.09 -2.64 13.72
N ASN A 183 17.98 -1.93 13.93
CA ASN A 183 17.07 -2.10 15.08
C ASN A 183 15.69 -2.62 14.67
N SER A 184 15.60 -3.33 13.53
CA SER A 184 14.35 -3.92 13.06
C SER A 184 14.53 -5.27 12.40
N ARG A 185 13.48 -6.10 12.45
CA ARG A 185 13.42 -7.38 11.77
C ARG A 185 12.34 -7.33 10.70
N TRP A 186 12.70 -7.72 9.48
CA TRP A 186 11.84 -7.60 8.32
C TRP A 186 11.52 -8.98 7.75
N SER A 187 10.28 -9.14 7.32
CA SER A 187 9.87 -10.20 6.41
C SER A 187 9.02 -9.55 5.33
N THR A 188 9.53 -9.49 4.10
CA THR A 188 8.93 -8.73 2.99
C THR A 188 8.41 -9.67 1.92
N LEU A 189 7.11 -9.58 1.64
CA LEU A 189 6.43 -10.26 0.55
C LEU A 189 6.42 -9.38 -0.70
N SER A 190 6.97 -9.89 -1.81
CA SER A 190 6.95 -9.20 -3.10
C SER A 190 5.66 -9.45 -3.88
N GLY A 191 5.04 -8.35 -4.34
CA GLY A 191 3.90 -8.32 -5.26
C GLY A 191 4.29 -8.15 -6.74
N GLU A 192 5.58 -8.16 -7.09
CA GLU A 192 6.00 -7.92 -8.49
C GLU A 192 5.46 -8.96 -9.47
N ARG A 193 5.19 -10.18 -9.00
CA ARG A 193 4.73 -11.30 -9.83
C ARG A 193 3.25 -11.66 -9.66
N SER A 194 2.53 -10.99 -8.76
CA SER A 194 1.10 -11.18 -8.54
C SER A 194 0.52 -10.00 -7.78
N SER A 195 -0.68 -9.55 -8.15
CA SER A 195 -1.42 -8.51 -7.45
C SER A 195 -2.35 -9.05 -6.37
N ALA A 196 -2.42 -10.37 -6.18
CA ALA A 196 -3.31 -11.00 -5.20
C ALA A 196 -2.72 -12.30 -4.63
N PHE A 197 -2.96 -12.51 -3.33
CA PHE A 197 -2.44 -13.64 -2.56
C PHE A 197 -3.48 -14.18 -1.59
N ASP A 198 -3.50 -15.49 -1.43
CA ASP A 198 -4.05 -16.12 -0.24
C ASP A 198 -2.88 -16.36 0.73
N ILE A 199 -2.83 -15.60 1.82
CA ILE A 199 -1.77 -15.65 2.83
C ILE A 199 -2.22 -16.59 3.95
N VAL A 200 -1.56 -17.73 4.06
CA VAL A 200 -1.75 -18.68 5.16
C VAL A 200 -0.74 -18.37 6.26
N LEU A 201 -1.23 -18.16 7.47
CA LEU A 201 -0.45 -17.95 8.68
C LEU A 201 -0.59 -19.18 9.56
N THR A 202 0.50 -19.76 10.03
CA THR A 202 0.47 -20.96 10.88
C THR A 202 1.39 -20.79 12.08
N LYS A 203 0.88 -21.05 13.28
CA LYS A 203 1.70 -21.02 14.50
C LYS A 203 2.59 -22.26 14.55
N LYS A 204 3.87 -22.03 14.81
CA LYS A 204 4.85 -23.05 15.16
C LYS A 204 5.52 -22.71 16.48
N THR A 205 6.16 -23.70 17.05
CA THR A 205 7.13 -23.54 18.14
C THR A 205 8.50 -23.84 17.56
N VAL A 206 9.45 -22.94 17.79
CA VAL A 206 10.85 -23.11 17.41
C VAL A 206 11.69 -23.07 18.67
N LEU A 207 12.78 -23.86 18.69
CA LEU A 207 13.75 -23.78 19.77
C LEU A 207 14.61 -22.52 19.55
N GLY A 208 14.53 -21.59 20.48
CA GLY A 208 15.37 -20.40 20.51
C GLY A 208 16.84 -20.75 20.76
N THR A 209 17.71 -19.75 20.62
CA THR A 209 19.17 -19.91 20.73
C THR A 209 19.63 -20.38 22.12
N ASN A 210 18.81 -20.14 23.15
CA ASN A 210 19.06 -20.55 24.54
C ASN A 210 18.34 -21.87 24.92
N GLY A 211 17.74 -22.58 23.95
CA GLY A 211 16.94 -23.78 24.19
C GLY A 211 15.52 -23.52 24.71
N GLU A 212 15.11 -22.27 24.83
CA GLU A 212 13.74 -21.88 25.20
C GLU A 212 12.80 -22.02 24.00
N GLU A 213 11.58 -22.50 24.23
CA GLU A 213 10.55 -22.52 23.18
C GLU A 213 10.10 -21.10 22.84
N GLN A 214 10.27 -20.71 21.58
CA GLN A 214 9.81 -19.44 21.05
C GLN A 214 8.66 -19.64 20.08
N GLY A 215 7.70 -18.72 20.09
CA GLY A 215 6.65 -18.68 19.10
C GLY A 215 7.21 -18.33 17.72
N SER A 216 6.73 -18.99 16.68
CA SER A 216 6.97 -18.58 15.30
C SER A 216 5.65 -18.57 14.52
N ILE A 217 5.50 -17.64 13.60
CA ILE A 217 4.43 -17.60 12.61
C ILE A 217 5.07 -17.91 11.26
N GLU A 218 4.75 -19.08 10.73
CA GLU A 218 5.06 -19.41 9.36
C GLU A 218 4.03 -18.74 8.44
N VAL A 219 4.55 -18.08 7.41
CA VAL A 219 3.77 -17.36 6.42
C VAL A 219 3.96 -18.05 5.07
N CYS A 220 2.86 -18.50 4.49
CA CYS A 220 2.80 -19.01 3.12
C CYS A 220 1.88 -18.13 2.28
N ALA A 221 2.45 -17.29 1.43
CA ALA A 221 1.68 -16.52 0.46
C ALA A 221 1.55 -17.31 -0.84
N LYS A 222 0.34 -17.74 -1.19
CA LYS A 222 0.04 -18.42 -2.46
C LYS A 222 -0.53 -17.42 -3.44
N LYS A 223 0.02 -17.38 -4.65
CA LYS A 223 -0.50 -16.50 -5.71
C LYS A 223 -1.91 -16.92 -6.06
N LYS A 224 -2.83 -15.97 -6.11
CA LYS A 224 -4.17 -16.20 -6.64
C LYS A 224 -4.15 -15.88 -8.13
N THR A 225 -4.17 -16.90 -8.96
CA THR A 225 -4.50 -16.73 -10.39
C THR A 225 -5.97 -16.34 -10.47
N GLY A 226 -6.21 -15.07 -10.77
CA GLY A 226 -7.54 -14.59 -11.17
C GLY A 226 -7.88 -15.05 -12.58
#